data_AF-A0A5S4EH23-F1
#
_entry.id   AF-A0A5S4EH23-F1
#
_cell.length_a   1.000
_cell.length_b   1.000
_cell.length_c   1.000
_cell.angle_alpha   90.00
_cell.angle_beta   90.00
_cell.angle_gamma   90.00
#
_symmetry.space_group_name_H-M   'P 1'
#
loop_
_entity.id
_entity.type
_entity.pdbx_description
1 polymer ?
#
loop_
_entity_poly.entity_id
_entity_poly.type
_entity_poly.pdbx_seq_one_letter_code
_entity_poly.pdbx_strand_id
1 'polypeptide(L)'
;MPPERTEKQRALAEKGDPQAQYFMGVVTEEKEESNRWLQKAIANGSKGAAAYYAYRRDPRLEYFNNSARWHEDPDKNRRCWWPRSGLGEADQTEILGTIIAAAEAGEPQPATWLWQMVTGGTRLGSTLVNCKVTHPLLNSSDAPKWAEIAARGGNPWAQEELCWAYTGATMPQRVRAPEAEWGFQANPAKAFQWCSIVVQNDCSRRSFLHLAALYELGIGVEKSLPLARYWQQRRDTVSGPAHVSTDVKRSTFTCGQ
;
A
#
# COMPACT_ATOMS: atom_id res chain seq x y z
N MET A 1 1.48 -6.55 16.33
CA MET A 1 2.12 -7.85 15.99
C MET A 1 2.38 -8.58 17.30
N PRO A 2 2.11 -9.88 17.41
CA PRO A 2 2.29 -10.63 18.65
C PRO A 2 3.76 -10.60 19.13
N PRO A 3 4.02 -10.49 20.45
CA PRO A 3 5.38 -10.38 21.00
C PRO A 3 6.34 -11.49 20.53
N GLU A 4 5.85 -12.73 20.47
CA GLU A 4 6.61 -13.91 20.06
C GLU A 4 7.15 -13.82 18.62
N ARG A 5 6.42 -13.13 17.72
CA ARG A 5 6.85 -12.95 16.33
C ARG A 5 7.97 -11.91 16.24
N THR A 6 7.95 -10.91 17.11
CA THR A 6 8.99 -9.87 17.20
C THR A 6 10.28 -10.44 17.80
N GLU A 7 10.18 -11.32 18.79
CA GLU A 7 11.35 -12.00 19.39
C GLU A 7 12.08 -12.90 18.39
N LYS A 8 11.35 -13.69 17.60
CA LYS A 8 11.93 -14.49 16.51
C LYS A 8 12.64 -13.64 15.47
N GLN A 9 12.04 -12.50 15.10
CA GLN A 9 12.67 -11.54 14.18
C GLN A 9 13.90 -10.88 14.79
N ARG A 10 13.87 -10.51 16.07
CA ARG A 10 15.03 -9.96 16.78
C ARG A 10 16.20 -10.95 16.79
N ALA A 11 15.96 -12.23 17.06
CA ALA A 11 17.01 -13.26 17.02
C ALA A 11 17.64 -13.44 15.63
N LEU A 12 16.85 -13.33 14.55
CA LEU A 12 17.37 -13.35 13.18
C LEU A 12 18.19 -12.08 12.87
N ALA A 13 17.71 -10.93 13.32
CA ALA A 13 18.38 -9.66 13.14
C ALA A 13 19.75 -9.63 13.83
N GLU A 14 19.83 -10.18 15.04
CA GLU A 14 21.08 -10.32 15.80
C GLU A 14 22.09 -11.25 15.11
N LYS A 15 21.60 -12.27 14.38
CA LYS A 15 22.42 -13.18 13.59
C LYS A 15 22.91 -12.61 12.25
N GLY A 16 22.55 -11.37 11.91
CA GLY A 16 23.02 -10.72 10.70
C GLY A 16 22.05 -10.74 9.52
N ASP A 17 20.84 -11.26 9.69
CA ASP A 17 19.87 -11.30 8.58
C ASP A 17 19.45 -9.87 8.19
N PRO A 18 19.74 -9.42 6.95
CA PRO A 18 19.54 -8.03 6.54
C PRO A 18 18.06 -7.62 6.52
N GLN A 19 17.14 -8.56 6.32
CA GLN A 19 15.70 -8.29 6.24
C GLN A 19 15.08 -8.22 7.65
N ALA A 20 15.54 -9.07 8.57
CA ALA A 20 15.18 -9.01 9.98
C ALA A 20 15.77 -7.77 10.67
N GLN A 21 17.02 -7.40 10.37
CA GLN A 21 17.63 -6.15 10.85
C GLN A 21 16.88 -4.93 10.35
N TYR A 22 16.49 -4.93 9.07
CA TYR A 22 15.66 -3.88 8.52
C TYR A 22 14.31 -3.81 9.24
N PHE A 23 13.65 -4.95 9.43
CA PHE A 23 12.40 -5.06 10.20
C PHE A 23 12.55 -4.46 11.61
N MET A 24 13.60 -4.83 12.35
CA MET A 24 13.89 -4.26 13.68
C MET A 24 14.08 -2.75 13.61
N GLY A 25 14.74 -2.24 12.57
CA GLY A 25 14.86 -0.82 12.30
C GLY A 25 13.50 -0.14 12.11
N VAL A 26 12.56 -0.74 11.38
CA VAL A 26 11.23 -0.15 11.14
C VAL A 26 10.34 -0.17 12.40
N VAL A 27 10.35 -1.27 13.18
CA VAL A 27 9.40 -1.45 14.29
C VAL A 27 9.88 -0.89 15.64
N THR A 28 11.15 -0.52 15.77
CA THR A 28 11.68 0.08 17.00
C THR A 28 11.30 1.55 17.08
N GLU A 29 10.59 1.93 18.14
CA GLU A 29 10.12 3.31 18.37
C GLU A 29 11.27 4.25 18.76
N GLU A 30 12.23 3.74 19.54
CA GLU A 30 13.40 4.50 19.96
C GLU A 30 14.31 4.76 18.74
N LYS A 31 14.59 6.04 18.50
CA LYS A 31 15.12 6.52 17.22
C LYS A 31 16.55 6.06 17.01
N GLU A 32 17.35 6.04 18.06
CA GLU A 32 18.76 5.69 18.07
C GLU A 32 18.96 4.18 17.82
N GLU A 33 18.22 3.31 18.51
CA GLU A 33 18.20 1.85 18.36
C GLU A 33 17.68 1.47 16.98
N SER A 34 16.60 2.11 16.54
CA SER A 34 16.10 1.94 15.19
C SER A 34 17.17 2.28 14.13
N ASN A 35 17.82 3.45 14.25
CA ASN A 35 18.87 3.86 13.33
C ASN A 35 20.05 2.87 13.34
N ARG A 36 20.40 2.31 14.49
CA ARG A 36 21.44 1.27 14.62
C ARG A 36 21.07 0.01 13.85
N TRP A 37 19.82 -0.44 13.94
CA TRP A 37 19.34 -1.60 13.19
C TRP A 37 19.36 -1.38 11.69
N LEU A 38 18.93 -0.21 11.24
CA LEU A 38 18.97 0.16 9.82
C LEU A 38 20.40 0.21 9.28
N GLN A 39 21.34 0.80 10.01
CA GLN A 39 22.76 0.81 9.60
C GLN A 39 23.35 -0.60 9.49
N LYS A 40 23.01 -1.51 10.42
CA LYS A 40 23.44 -2.92 10.32
C LYS A 40 22.87 -3.59 9.08
N ALA A 41 21.58 -3.38 8.80
CA ALA A 41 20.93 -3.92 7.62
C ALA A 41 21.61 -3.42 6.33
N ILE A 42 21.97 -2.13 6.26
CA ILE A 42 22.70 -1.54 5.13
C ILE A 42 24.08 -2.20 4.95
N ALA A 43 24.84 -2.33 6.05
CA ALA A 43 26.15 -2.97 6.04
C ALA A 43 26.09 -4.42 5.55
N ASN A 44 24.97 -5.11 5.83
CA ASN A 44 24.68 -6.46 5.37
C ASN A 44 23.98 -6.51 4.00
N GLY A 45 23.99 -5.41 3.23
CA GLY A 45 23.54 -5.37 1.84
C GLY A 45 22.05 -5.11 1.65
N SER A 46 21.31 -4.73 2.70
CA SER A 46 19.90 -4.35 2.57
C SER A 46 19.76 -3.00 1.84
N LYS A 47 19.51 -3.07 0.54
CA LYS A 47 19.15 -1.91 -0.30
C LYS A 47 17.87 -1.24 0.22
N GLY A 48 16.96 -2.05 0.75
CA GLY A 48 15.74 -1.62 1.42
C GLY A 48 15.97 -0.76 2.65
N ALA A 49 16.87 -1.20 3.54
CA ALA A 49 17.27 -0.41 4.69
C ALA A 49 18.06 0.84 4.28
N ALA A 50 18.86 0.80 3.21
CA ALA A 50 19.58 1.98 2.72
C ALA A 50 18.62 3.04 2.23
N ALA A 51 17.64 2.63 1.43
CA ALA A 51 16.56 3.49 1.00
C ALA A 51 15.74 4.01 2.19
N TYR A 52 15.32 3.15 3.12
CA TYR A 52 14.56 3.54 4.31
C TYR A 52 15.36 4.44 5.28
N TYR A 53 16.67 4.24 5.40
CA TYR A 53 17.53 5.04 6.26
C TYR A 53 17.82 6.42 5.68
N ALA A 54 18.12 6.50 4.37
CA ALA A 54 18.15 7.77 3.64
C ALA A 54 16.78 8.46 3.75
N TYR A 55 15.71 7.67 3.62
CA TYR A 55 14.32 8.12 3.75
C TYR A 55 14.00 8.78 5.10
N ARG A 56 14.44 8.19 6.21
CA ARG A 56 14.10 8.67 7.56
C ARG A 56 14.90 9.92 7.96
N ARG A 57 16.02 10.20 7.28
CA ARG A 57 16.92 11.31 7.61
C ARG A 57 16.83 12.47 6.62
N ASP A 58 16.19 12.29 5.47
CA ASP A 58 15.94 13.38 4.54
C ASP A 58 14.72 14.20 4.99
N PRO A 59 14.91 15.43 5.48
CA PRO A 59 13.79 16.28 5.88
C PRO A 59 12.84 16.59 4.71
N ARG A 60 13.32 16.49 3.45
CA ARG A 60 12.50 16.65 2.25
C ARG A 60 11.46 15.54 2.08
N LEU A 61 11.53 14.45 2.85
CA LEU A 61 10.57 13.33 2.77
C LEU A 61 9.48 13.40 3.83
N GLU A 62 9.55 14.35 4.78
CA GLU A 62 8.48 14.58 5.76
C GLU A 62 7.13 14.80 5.07
N TYR A 63 7.12 15.41 3.88
CA TYR A 63 5.93 15.63 3.07
C TYR A 63 5.19 14.34 2.67
N PHE A 64 5.92 13.25 2.39
CA PHE A 64 5.31 11.98 2.01
C PHE A 64 4.87 11.15 3.24
N ASN A 65 5.44 11.45 4.41
CA ASN A 65 5.18 10.74 5.66
C ASN A 65 4.02 11.31 6.45
N ASN A 66 3.85 12.62 6.40
CA ASN A 66 2.75 13.31 7.03
C ASN A 66 1.57 13.42 6.06
N SER A 67 0.94 12.30 5.73
CA SER A 67 -0.31 12.28 4.95
C SER A 67 -1.49 13.05 5.60
N ALA A 68 -1.29 13.59 6.80
CA ALA A 68 -2.26 14.33 7.60
C ALA A 68 -1.86 15.78 7.93
N ARG A 69 -0.67 16.26 7.53
CA ARG A 69 -0.32 17.68 7.69
C ARG A 69 -0.45 18.38 6.35
N TRP A 70 -1.51 19.16 6.29
CA TRP A 70 -1.93 20.02 5.19
C TRP A 70 -0.88 21.10 4.95
N HIS A 71 -0.59 21.39 3.69
CA HIS A 71 0.00 22.67 3.30
C HIS A 71 -1.03 23.36 2.40
N GLU A 72 -1.53 24.52 2.83
CA GLU A 72 -2.36 25.37 2.00
C GLU A 72 -1.47 25.95 0.89
N ASP A 73 -1.78 25.61 -0.36
CA ASP A 73 -1.23 26.31 -1.52
C ASP A 73 -1.83 27.73 -1.54
N PRO A 74 -1.02 28.80 -1.47
CA PRO A 74 -1.52 30.17 -1.48
C PRO A 74 -2.30 30.54 -2.75
N ASP A 75 -2.07 29.87 -3.87
CA ASP A 75 -2.56 30.33 -5.18
C ASP A 75 -3.70 29.48 -5.76
N LYS A 76 -3.99 28.28 -5.25
CA LYS A 76 -5.08 27.44 -5.79
C LYS A 76 -5.76 26.63 -4.70
N ASN A 77 -7.08 26.74 -4.65
CA ASN A 77 -8.02 26.04 -3.77
C ASN A 77 -8.06 24.49 -4.00
N ARG A 78 -6.90 23.82 -4.19
CA ARG A 78 -6.75 22.38 -4.47
C ARG A 78 -5.69 21.77 -3.56
N ARG A 79 -6.07 20.70 -2.85
CA ARG A 79 -5.22 19.96 -1.93
C ARG A 79 -4.48 18.84 -2.66
N CYS A 80 -3.20 19.03 -3.00
CA CYS A 80 -2.42 18.02 -3.71
C CYS A 80 -1.49 17.24 -2.76
N TRP A 81 -1.42 15.93 -2.97
CA TRP A 81 -0.47 15.04 -2.29
C TRP A 81 0.90 15.00 -3.00
N TRP A 82 0.97 15.58 -4.22
CA TRP A 82 2.21 15.85 -4.94
C TRP A 82 3.00 16.98 -4.26
N PRO A 83 4.33 16.89 -4.09
CA PRO A 83 5.08 17.98 -3.48
C PRO A 83 5.03 19.25 -4.36
N ARG A 84 4.32 20.30 -3.89
CA ARG A 84 4.66 21.73 -4.08
C ARG A 84 4.13 22.52 -2.87
N SER A 85 4.82 23.52 -2.33
CA SER A 85 5.80 24.50 -2.86
C SER A 85 7.22 24.38 -2.22
N GLY A 86 8.30 24.57 -3.01
CA GLY A 86 9.67 24.76 -2.49
C GLY A 86 10.78 23.83 -3.02
N LEU A 87 10.46 22.68 -3.64
CA LEU A 87 11.45 21.77 -4.23
C LEU A 87 11.65 22.06 -5.73
N GLY A 88 12.92 22.16 -6.16
CA GLY A 88 13.27 22.30 -7.57
C GLY A 88 13.03 21.00 -8.36
N GLU A 89 13.05 21.08 -9.69
CA GLU A 89 12.91 19.91 -10.56
C GLU A 89 14.03 18.88 -10.34
N ALA A 90 15.25 19.35 -10.09
CA ALA A 90 16.39 18.49 -9.76
C ALA A 90 16.17 17.72 -8.44
N ASP A 91 15.68 18.39 -7.39
CA ASP A 91 15.38 17.75 -6.10
C ASP A 91 14.27 16.71 -6.24
N GLN A 92 13.22 17.04 -7.01
CA GLN A 92 12.13 16.10 -7.29
C GLN A 92 12.63 14.86 -8.02
N THR A 93 13.51 15.05 -9.02
CA THR A 93 14.10 13.95 -9.79
C THR A 93 14.97 13.06 -8.92
N GLU A 94 15.84 13.64 -8.08
CA GLU A 94 16.70 12.91 -7.14
C GLU A 94 15.88 12.08 -6.15
N ILE A 95 14.87 12.70 -5.52
CA ILE A 95 13.99 12.06 -4.55
C ILE A 95 13.19 10.93 -5.20
N LEU A 96 12.58 11.18 -6.37
CA LEU A 96 11.81 10.15 -7.08
C LEU A 96 12.70 8.99 -7.52
N GLY A 97 13.91 9.25 -8.00
CA GLY A 97 14.88 8.21 -8.33
C GLY A 97 15.18 7.30 -7.13
N THR A 98 15.34 7.89 -5.95
CA THR A 98 15.56 7.14 -4.70
C THR A 98 14.34 6.30 -4.30
N ILE A 99 13.13 6.86 -4.37
CA ILE A 99 11.88 6.15 -4.04
C ILE A 99 11.64 5.00 -5.03
N ILE A 100 11.85 5.24 -6.33
CA ILE A 100 11.71 4.22 -7.39
C ILE A 100 12.69 3.08 -7.14
N ALA A 101 13.98 3.37 -6.95
CA ALA A 101 14.98 2.34 -6.69
C ALA A 101 14.66 1.50 -5.44
N ALA A 102 14.15 2.14 -4.38
CA ALA A 102 13.70 1.46 -3.17
C ALA A 102 12.52 0.50 -3.44
N ALA A 103 11.48 1.01 -4.12
CA ALA A 103 10.32 0.22 -4.47
C ALA A 103 10.68 -0.95 -5.37
N GLU A 104 11.57 -0.75 -6.35
CA GLU A 104 12.05 -1.82 -7.23
C GLU A 104 12.89 -2.87 -6.50
N ALA A 105 13.53 -2.51 -5.39
CA ALA A 105 14.15 -3.47 -4.48
C ALA A 105 13.14 -4.26 -3.63
N GLY A 106 11.83 -4.01 -3.78
CA GLY A 106 10.75 -4.71 -3.10
C GLY A 106 10.18 -3.97 -1.88
N GLU A 107 10.56 -2.71 -1.67
CA GLU A 107 10.14 -1.97 -0.48
C GLU A 107 8.67 -1.51 -0.55
N PRO A 108 7.82 -1.93 0.41
CA PRO A 108 6.37 -1.73 0.29
C PRO A 108 5.92 -0.30 0.55
N GLN A 109 6.60 0.44 1.43
CA GLN A 109 6.22 1.81 1.76
C GLN A 109 6.57 2.79 0.61
N PRO A 110 7.79 2.78 0.04
CA PRO A 110 8.09 3.51 -1.20
C PRO A 110 7.14 3.16 -2.34
N ALA A 111 6.85 1.87 -2.53
CA ALA A 111 5.88 1.43 -3.54
C ALA A 111 4.46 1.96 -3.26
N THR A 112 4.06 2.06 -2.00
CA THR A 112 2.77 2.67 -1.61
C THR A 112 2.71 4.13 -2.04
N TRP A 113 3.75 4.92 -1.81
CA TRP A 113 3.78 6.30 -2.27
C TRP A 113 3.75 6.41 -3.79
N LEU A 114 4.58 5.66 -4.50
CA LEU A 114 4.57 5.70 -5.97
C LEU A 114 3.20 5.33 -6.52
N TRP A 115 2.55 4.32 -5.96
CA TRP A 115 1.19 3.97 -6.33
C TRP A 115 0.19 5.12 -6.08
N GLN A 116 0.27 5.78 -4.92
CA GLN A 116 -0.53 6.98 -4.62
C GLN A 116 -0.23 8.12 -5.61
N MET A 117 1.02 8.30 -6.03
CA MET A 117 1.43 9.36 -6.95
C MET A 117 0.80 9.14 -8.31
N VAL A 118 0.91 7.92 -8.83
CA VAL A 118 0.56 7.61 -10.22
C VAL A 118 -0.94 7.39 -10.43
N THR A 119 -1.67 6.98 -9.40
CA THR A 119 -3.13 6.82 -9.44
C THR A 119 -3.87 8.03 -8.92
N GLY A 120 -3.25 8.73 -7.98
CA GLY A 120 -3.91 9.78 -7.26
C GLY A 120 -4.91 9.38 -6.20
N GLY A 121 -4.99 8.08 -5.91
CA GLY A 121 -5.72 7.58 -4.78
C GLY A 121 -4.93 7.82 -3.50
N THR A 122 -5.54 8.45 -2.51
CA THR A 122 -5.06 8.38 -1.12
C THR A 122 -6.05 7.57 -0.29
N ARG A 123 -5.57 6.98 0.82
CA ARG A 123 -6.44 6.25 1.78
C ARG A 123 -7.51 7.15 2.43
N LEU A 124 -7.41 8.48 2.31
CA LEU A 124 -8.29 9.47 2.96
C LEU A 124 -9.55 9.82 2.14
N GLY A 125 -9.78 9.17 1.00
CA GLY A 125 -10.95 9.46 0.16
C GLY A 125 -10.89 10.83 -0.51
N SER A 126 -12.00 11.22 -1.17
CA SER A 126 -12.19 12.34 -2.12
C SER A 126 -11.85 13.76 -1.62
N THR A 127 -11.25 13.91 -0.45
CA THR A 127 -10.88 15.22 0.14
C THR A 127 -9.54 15.76 -0.37
N LEU A 128 -8.64 14.91 -0.87
CA LEU A 128 -7.42 15.35 -1.55
C LEU A 128 -7.66 15.31 -3.06
N VAL A 129 -7.61 16.47 -3.71
CA VAL A 129 -7.80 16.61 -5.16
C VAL A 129 -6.47 16.37 -5.82
N ASN A 130 -6.42 15.29 -6.56
CA ASN A 130 -5.16 14.78 -7.02
C ASN A 130 -4.62 15.55 -8.23
N CYS A 131 -3.41 16.08 -8.10
CA CYS A 131 -2.73 16.81 -9.18
C CYS A 131 -2.36 15.82 -10.31
N LYS A 132 -2.47 16.27 -11.57
CA LYS A 132 -2.03 15.49 -12.74
C LYS A 132 -0.56 15.12 -12.58
N VAL A 133 -0.22 13.85 -12.81
CA VAL A 133 1.17 13.38 -12.87
C VAL A 133 1.87 14.10 -14.04
N THR A 134 2.83 14.97 -13.75
CA THR A 134 3.58 15.69 -14.80
C THR A 134 5.07 15.39 -14.79
N HIS A 135 5.56 14.56 -13.86
CA HIS A 135 6.99 14.26 -13.75
C HIS A 135 7.41 13.14 -14.72
N PRO A 136 8.50 13.29 -15.50
CA PRO A 136 8.92 12.29 -16.51
C PRO A 136 9.21 10.89 -15.96
N LEU A 137 9.65 10.79 -14.69
CA LEU A 137 9.94 9.51 -14.02
C LEU A 137 8.69 8.72 -13.58
N LEU A 138 7.49 9.29 -13.73
CA LEU A 138 6.26 8.65 -13.28
C LEU A 138 5.31 8.41 -14.43
N ASN A 139 4.70 7.22 -14.42
CA ASN A 139 3.67 6.84 -15.36
C ASN A 139 2.49 6.20 -14.63
N SER A 140 1.28 6.67 -14.91
CA SER A 140 0.03 6.08 -14.40
C SER A 140 -0.07 4.58 -14.69
N SER A 141 0.46 4.12 -15.82
CA SER A 141 0.41 2.69 -16.17
C SER A 141 1.25 1.79 -15.26
N ASP A 142 2.15 2.36 -14.44
CA ASP A 142 2.95 1.60 -13.46
C ASP A 142 2.16 1.32 -12.17
N ALA A 143 0.92 1.79 -12.04
CA ALA A 143 0.10 1.54 -10.86
C ALA A 143 0.04 0.06 -10.43
N PRO A 144 -0.12 -0.94 -11.32
CA PRO A 144 -0.20 -2.34 -10.90
C PRO A 144 1.13 -2.83 -10.33
N LYS A 145 2.26 -2.39 -10.91
CA LYS A 145 3.61 -2.71 -10.41
C LYS A 145 3.78 -2.24 -8.97
N TRP A 146 3.51 -0.97 -8.71
CA TRP A 146 3.67 -0.38 -7.38
C TRP A 146 2.68 -0.94 -6.36
N ALA A 147 1.41 -1.09 -6.75
CA ALA A 147 0.39 -1.69 -5.89
C ALA A 147 0.75 -3.12 -5.48
N GLU A 148 1.26 -3.95 -6.40
CA GLU A 148 1.67 -5.33 -6.08
C GLU A 148 2.84 -5.39 -5.11
N ILE A 149 3.85 -4.52 -5.26
CA ILE A 149 4.98 -4.47 -4.33
C ILE A 149 4.48 -4.05 -2.93
N ALA A 150 3.64 -3.01 -2.86
CA ALA A 150 3.02 -2.57 -1.60
C ALA A 150 2.20 -3.69 -0.93
N ALA A 151 1.38 -4.40 -1.72
CA ALA A 151 0.51 -5.46 -1.22
C ALA A 151 1.30 -6.70 -0.73
N ARG A 152 2.40 -7.07 -1.41
CA ARG A 152 3.29 -8.16 -0.97
C ARG A 152 3.98 -7.86 0.36
N GLY A 153 4.30 -6.59 0.63
CA GLY A 153 4.81 -6.18 1.94
C GLY A 153 3.73 -5.96 3.00
N GLY A 154 2.49 -6.40 2.75
CA GLY A 154 1.44 -6.44 3.75
C GLY A 154 0.58 -5.17 3.87
N ASN A 155 0.65 -4.24 2.92
CA ASN A 155 -0.23 -3.07 2.91
C ASN A 155 -1.69 -3.51 2.66
N PRO A 156 -2.61 -3.40 3.65
CA PRO A 156 -3.97 -3.91 3.52
C PRO A 156 -4.81 -3.11 2.53
N TRP A 157 -4.53 -1.81 2.39
CA TRP A 157 -5.18 -0.96 1.39
C TRP A 157 -4.76 -1.39 -0.03
N ALA A 158 -3.47 -1.66 -0.24
CA ALA A 158 -3.00 -2.17 -1.53
C ALA A 158 -3.61 -3.53 -1.89
N GLN A 159 -3.71 -4.44 -0.92
CA GLN A 159 -4.36 -5.74 -1.13
C GLN A 159 -5.84 -5.60 -1.52
N GLU A 160 -6.58 -4.72 -0.83
CA GLU A 160 -7.99 -4.45 -1.13
C GLU A 160 -8.17 -3.84 -2.53
N GLU A 161 -7.37 -2.83 -2.87
CA GLU A 161 -7.46 -2.17 -4.17
C GLU A 161 -7.03 -3.08 -5.31
N LEU A 162 -6.02 -3.95 -5.13
CA LEU A 162 -5.68 -4.96 -6.15
C LEU A 162 -6.81 -5.95 -6.38
N CYS A 163 -7.50 -6.38 -5.31
CA CYS A 163 -8.71 -7.21 -5.45
C CYS A 163 -9.78 -6.47 -6.27
N TRP A 164 -10.07 -5.21 -5.96
CA TRP A 164 -11.03 -4.41 -6.72
C TRP A 164 -10.59 -4.20 -8.19
N ALA A 165 -9.36 -3.72 -8.42
CA ALA A 165 -8.88 -3.32 -9.73
C ALA A 165 -8.82 -4.50 -10.70
N TYR A 166 -8.24 -5.64 -10.29
CA TYR A 166 -8.21 -6.84 -11.13
C TYR A 166 -9.60 -7.44 -11.36
N THR A 167 -10.50 -7.38 -10.37
CA THR A 167 -11.89 -7.82 -10.56
C THR A 167 -12.62 -6.90 -11.54
N GLY A 168 -12.54 -5.58 -11.36
CA GLY A 168 -13.15 -4.58 -12.24
C GLY A 168 -12.64 -4.66 -13.67
N ALA A 169 -11.33 -4.86 -13.86
CA ALA A 169 -10.75 -5.06 -15.19
C ALA A 169 -11.22 -6.37 -15.85
N THR A 170 -11.46 -7.43 -15.05
CA THR A 170 -11.87 -8.75 -15.55
C THR A 170 -13.37 -8.85 -15.83
N MET A 171 -14.21 -8.17 -15.04
CA MET A 171 -15.68 -8.21 -15.12
C MET A 171 -16.28 -6.80 -15.01
N PRO A 172 -16.00 -5.90 -15.98
CA PRO A 172 -16.39 -4.49 -15.93
C PRO A 172 -17.91 -4.26 -15.91
N GLN A 173 -18.70 -5.25 -16.32
CA GLN A 173 -20.17 -5.21 -16.26
C GLN A 173 -20.73 -5.41 -14.84
N ARG A 174 -19.91 -5.89 -13.88
CA ARG A 174 -20.34 -6.16 -12.50
C ARG A 174 -19.59 -5.32 -11.46
N VAL A 175 -18.32 -5.00 -11.70
CA VAL A 175 -17.50 -4.19 -10.80
C VAL A 175 -16.94 -3.03 -11.60
N ARG A 176 -17.02 -1.81 -11.04
CA ARG A 176 -16.44 -0.62 -11.68
C ARG A 176 -14.98 -0.89 -12.05
N ALA A 177 -14.65 -0.73 -13.33
CA ALA A 177 -13.29 -0.87 -13.82
C ALA A 177 -12.40 0.26 -13.27
N PRO A 178 -11.10 -0.01 -13.05
CA PRO A 178 -10.12 1.04 -12.80
C PRO A 178 -9.98 1.96 -14.01
N GLU A 179 -9.44 3.15 -13.77
CA GLU A 179 -9.13 4.13 -14.79
C GLU A 179 -8.18 3.51 -15.83
N ALA A 180 -8.49 3.68 -17.12
CA ALA A 180 -7.74 3.01 -18.20
C ALA A 180 -6.24 3.37 -18.20
N GLU A 181 -5.92 4.59 -17.81
CA GLU A 181 -4.54 5.10 -17.68
C GLU A 181 -3.74 4.42 -16.56
N TRP A 182 -4.38 3.74 -15.60
CA TRP A 182 -3.68 3.02 -14.53
C TRP A 182 -3.09 1.68 -14.98
N GLY A 183 -3.32 1.25 -16.23
CA GLY A 183 -2.63 0.06 -16.78
C GLY A 183 -3.07 -1.29 -16.20
N PHE A 184 -4.16 -1.35 -15.42
CA PHE A 184 -4.72 -2.62 -14.96
C PHE A 184 -5.38 -3.38 -16.10
N GLN A 185 -4.81 -4.54 -16.45
CA GLN A 185 -5.37 -5.46 -17.43
C GLN A 185 -6.16 -6.59 -16.75
N ALA A 186 -7.15 -7.12 -17.46
CA ALA A 186 -7.92 -8.27 -17.01
C ALA A 186 -6.99 -9.45 -16.67
N ASN A 187 -7.09 -9.93 -15.43
CA ASN A 187 -6.33 -11.08 -14.96
C ASN A 187 -7.16 -11.84 -13.92
N PRO A 188 -7.96 -12.83 -14.36
CA PRO A 188 -8.83 -13.61 -13.48
C PRO A 188 -8.08 -14.28 -12.32
N ALA A 189 -6.87 -14.80 -12.57
CA ALA A 189 -6.06 -15.46 -11.56
C ALA A 189 -5.60 -14.48 -10.47
N LYS A 190 -5.13 -13.28 -10.85
CA LYS A 190 -4.75 -12.24 -9.88
C LYS A 190 -5.97 -11.68 -9.14
N ALA A 191 -7.11 -11.53 -9.80
CA ALA A 191 -8.36 -11.13 -9.14
C ALA A 191 -8.72 -12.11 -8.02
N PHE A 192 -8.74 -13.42 -8.34
CA PHE A 192 -9.00 -14.46 -7.36
C PHE A 192 -7.96 -14.49 -6.23
N GLN A 193 -6.67 -14.42 -6.57
CA GLN A 193 -5.58 -14.46 -5.60
C GLN A 193 -5.68 -13.30 -4.59
N TRP A 194 -5.78 -12.06 -5.06
CA TRP A 194 -5.81 -10.90 -4.18
C TRP A 194 -7.09 -10.85 -3.34
N CYS A 195 -8.24 -11.17 -3.93
CA CYS A 195 -9.48 -11.23 -3.16
C CYS A 195 -9.43 -12.32 -2.07
N SER A 196 -8.80 -13.47 -2.36
CA SER A 196 -8.59 -14.53 -1.36
C SER A 196 -7.70 -14.09 -0.20
N ILE A 197 -6.61 -13.35 -0.48
CA ILE A 197 -5.72 -12.80 0.55
C ILE A 197 -6.47 -11.83 1.48
N VAL A 198 -7.28 -10.93 0.92
CA VAL A 198 -7.99 -9.92 1.72
C VAL A 198 -9.04 -10.54 2.63
N VAL A 199 -9.80 -11.54 2.16
CA VAL A 199 -10.82 -12.21 2.99
C VAL A 199 -10.21 -13.09 4.08
N GLN A 200 -9.00 -13.64 3.88
CA GLN A 200 -8.31 -14.41 4.92
C GLN A 200 -7.88 -13.52 6.09
N ASN A 201 -7.59 -12.26 5.82
CA ASN A 201 -7.22 -11.28 6.84
C ASN A 201 -8.43 -10.49 7.38
N ASP A 202 -9.66 -10.86 6.99
CA ASP A 202 -10.93 -10.20 7.32
C ASP A 202 -10.92 -8.66 7.13
N CYS A 203 -10.10 -8.14 6.20
CA CYS A 203 -9.80 -6.71 6.14
C CYS A 203 -10.85 -5.86 5.37
N SER A 204 -11.73 -6.43 4.51
CA SER A 204 -12.75 -5.64 3.78
C SER A 204 -14.01 -6.41 3.35
N ARG A 205 -15.19 -5.86 3.68
CA ARG A 205 -16.51 -6.35 3.23
C ARG A 205 -16.66 -6.39 1.70
N ARG A 206 -16.04 -5.45 0.97
CA ARG A 206 -16.12 -5.39 -0.50
C ARG A 206 -15.44 -6.60 -1.15
N SER A 207 -14.31 -7.03 -0.60
CA SER A 207 -13.55 -8.17 -1.12
C SER A 207 -14.29 -9.51 -0.98
N PHE A 208 -15.11 -9.69 0.06
CA PHE A 208 -15.99 -10.86 0.18
C PHE A 208 -17.00 -10.95 -0.97
N LEU A 209 -17.57 -9.82 -1.38
CA LEU A 209 -18.52 -9.77 -2.51
C LEU A 209 -17.83 -10.05 -3.84
N HIS A 210 -16.64 -9.50 -4.06
CA HIS A 210 -15.85 -9.80 -5.25
C HIS A 210 -15.50 -11.29 -5.32
N LEU A 211 -15.01 -11.88 -4.22
CA LEU A 211 -14.67 -13.30 -4.19
C LEU A 211 -15.88 -14.20 -4.44
N ALA A 212 -17.04 -13.86 -3.86
CA ALA A 212 -18.28 -14.59 -4.13
C ALA A 212 -18.67 -14.55 -5.62
N ALA A 213 -18.56 -13.39 -6.26
CA ALA A 213 -18.85 -13.25 -7.69
C ALA A 213 -17.88 -14.05 -8.57
N LEU A 214 -16.59 -14.14 -8.19
CA LEU A 214 -15.61 -14.96 -8.91
C LEU A 214 -15.99 -16.45 -8.86
N TYR A 215 -16.43 -16.98 -7.71
CA TYR A 215 -16.95 -18.34 -7.60
C TYR A 215 -18.29 -18.55 -8.32
N GLU A 216 -19.18 -17.56 -8.31
CA GLU A 216 -20.48 -17.64 -8.99
C GLU A 216 -20.30 -17.80 -10.51
N LEU A 217 -19.33 -17.07 -11.08
CA LEU A 217 -19.07 -17.00 -12.51
C LEU A 217 -17.98 -17.96 -12.99
N GLY A 218 -17.18 -18.53 -12.09
CA GLY A 218 -16.03 -19.38 -12.45
C GLY A 218 -14.88 -18.57 -13.07
N ILE A 219 -14.67 -17.35 -12.60
CA ILE A 219 -13.63 -16.44 -13.13
C ILE A 219 -12.37 -16.58 -12.27
N GLY A 220 -11.31 -17.15 -12.84
CA GLY A 220 -10.03 -17.34 -12.15
C GLY A 220 -10.04 -18.45 -11.09
N VAL A 221 -11.19 -19.10 -10.90
CA VAL A 221 -11.43 -20.24 -10.00
C VAL A 221 -12.53 -21.10 -10.57
N GLU A 222 -12.60 -22.38 -10.18
CA GLU A 222 -13.72 -23.25 -10.53
C GLU A 222 -15.05 -22.69 -10.00
N LYS A 223 -16.08 -22.73 -10.85
CA LYS A 223 -17.42 -22.25 -10.51
C LYS A 223 -18.00 -23.07 -9.36
N SER A 224 -18.42 -22.39 -8.29
CA SER A 224 -19.04 -23.04 -7.13
C SER A 224 -20.06 -22.13 -6.45
N LEU A 225 -21.35 -22.38 -6.70
CA LEU A 225 -22.46 -21.68 -6.04
C LEU A 225 -22.47 -21.89 -4.50
N PRO A 226 -22.15 -23.08 -3.96
CA PRO A 226 -22.01 -23.25 -2.52
C PRO A 226 -20.93 -22.35 -1.91
N LEU A 227 -19.74 -22.25 -2.53
CA LEU A 227 -18.67 -21.37 -2.05
C LEU A 227 -19.02 -19.90 -2.23
N ALA A 228 -19.67 -19.52 -3.34
CA ALA A 228 -20.16 -18.16 -3.52
C ALA A 228 -21.12 -17.73 -2.39
N ARG A 229 -22.08 -18.59 -2.02
CA ARG A 229 -23.00 -18.34 -0.90
C ARG A 229 -22.28 -18.30 0.45
N TYR A 230 -21.31 -19.19 0.67
CA TYR A 230 -20.49 -19.17 1.89
C TYR A 230 -19.78 -17.82 2.07
N TRP A 231 -19.12 -17.29 1.03
CA TRP A 231 -18.43 -16.00 1.12
C TRP A 231 -19.39 -14.82 1.26
N GLN A 232 -20.58 -14.88 0.64
CA GLN A 232 -21.65 -13.89 0.86
C GLN A 232 -22.14 -13.86 2.31
N GLN A 233 -22.35 -15.03 2.93
CA GLN A 233 -22.76 -15.11 4.33
C GLN A 233 -21.64 -14.62 5.27
N ARG A 234 -20.39 -14.95 4.95
CA ARG A 234 -19.24 -14.53 5.76
C ARG A 234 -19.12 -13.01 5.84
N ARG A 235 -19.42 -12.27 4.76
CA ARG A 235 -19.51 -10.80 4.74
C ARG A 235 -20.38 -10.25 5.87
N ASP A 236 -21.51 -10.89 6.16
CA ASP A 236 -22.49 -10.44 7.15
C ASP A 236 -22.09 -10.79 8.58
N THR A 237 -21.31 -11.87 8.73
CA THR A 237 -20.76 -12.28 10.03
C THR A 237 -19.52 -11.48 10.44
N VAL A 238 -18.81 -10.86 9.48
CA VAL A 238 -17.70 -9.96 9.77
C VAL A 238 -18.27 -8.59 10.16
N SER A 239 -18.22 -8.29 11.46
CA SER A 239 -18.46 -6.96 12.02
C SER A 239 -17.40 -5.98 11.50
N GLY A 240 -17.66 -5.29 10.39
CA GLY A 240 -16.91 -4.08 10.03
C GLY A 240 -17.27 -2.95 11.00
N PRO A 241 -16.41 -1.92 11.17
CA PRO A 241 -16.82 -0.75 11.92
C PRO A 241 -18.14 -0.25 11.31
N ALA A 242 -19.16 -0.09 12.16
CA ALA A 242 -20.34 0.67 11.80
C ALA A 242 -19.88 1.98 11.14
N HIS A 243 -20.68 2.56 10.25
CA HIS A 243 -20.51 3.95 9.85
C HIS A 243 -20.44 4.83 11.11
N VAL A 244 -19.25 5.03 11.66
CA VAL A 244 -19.00 6.05 12.67
C VAL A 244 -18.88 7.32 11.86
N SER A 245 -20.00 8.04 11.86
CA SER A 245 -20.09 9.47 11.68
C SER A 245 -18.78 10.15 12.03
N THR A 246 -18.36 11.05 11.16
CA THR A 246 -17.30 12.05 11.34
C THR A 246 -16.99 12.32 12.81
N ASP A 247 -15.87 11.78 13.30
CA ASP A 247 -15.04 12.50 14.27
C ASP A 247 -13.66 11.87 14.39
N VAL A 248 -12.68 12.76 14.30
CA VAL A 248 -11.24 12.51 14.33
C VAL A 248 -10.84 11.83 15.63
N LYS A 249 -10.21 10.65 15.55
CA LYS A 249 -9.01 10.30 16.34
C LYS A 249 -8.36 9.02 15.84
N ARG A 250 -7.03 9.11 15.68
CA ARG A 250 -6.08 8.06 15.31
C ARG A 250 -6.47 6.70 15.88
N SER A 251 -6.74 5.76 14.99
CA SER A 251 -6.86 4.34 15.32
C SER A 251 -5.83 3.60 14.47
N THR A 252 -4.79 3.10 15.13
CA THR A 252 -3.92 2.04 14.62
C THR A 252 -4.80 0.85 14.30
N PHE A 253 -5.08 0.64 13.01
CA PHE A 253 -5.81 -0.54 12.55
C PHE A 253 -4.86 -1.74 12.55
N THR A 254 -5.00 -2.60 13.55
CA THR A 254 -4.52 -3.98 13.49
C THR A 254 -5.57 -4.82 12.77
N CYS A 255 -5.31 -5.30 11.54
CA CYS A 255 -5.97 -6.54 11.08
C CYS A 255 -5.51 -7.63 12.06
N GLY A 256 -6.45 -8.37 12.66
CA GLY A 256 -6.15 -9.38 13.70
C GLY A 256 -5.20 -10.45 13.16
N GLN A 257 -4.27 -11.02 13.93
CA GLN A 257 -3.98 -10.98 15.37
C GLN A 257 -2.54 -10.51 15.65
#